data_AF-A0AA50VMS8-F1
#
_entry.id   AF-A0AA50VMS8-F1
#
_cell.length_a   1.000
_cell.length_b   1.000
_cell.length_c   1.000
_cell.angle_alpha   90.00
_cell.angle_beta   90.00
_cell.angle_gamma   90.00
#
_symmetry.space_group_name_H-M   'P 1'
#
loop_
_entity.id
_entity.type
_entity.pdbx_description
1 polymer ?
#
loop_
_entity_poly.entity_id
_entity_poly.type
_entity_poly.pdbx_seq_one_letter_code
_entity_poly.pdbx_strand_id
1 'polypeptide(L)'
;WQVETRIHVNGGEYIGFIKEDGSFAIHNVPTGSYVVEIMHPDYMFDPVRVEINSKGKFRARKVNYVQTSQVIQVPYPLRIKALTKIKYFQIREQWRVTDFLFNPMIIMMILPLLLLMVLPKMMNDPETKEEFK
;
A
#
# COMPACT_ATOMS: atom_id res chain seq x y z
N TRP A 1 0.19 18.53 -9.48
CA TRP A 1 0.94 18.01 -8.32
C TRP A 1 1.29 19.10 -7.31
N GLN A 2 2.21 20.05 -7.56
CA GLN A 2 2.58 21.07 -6.55
C GLN A 2 1.39 21.90 -6.02
N VAL A 3 0.55 22.42 -6.92
CA VAL A 3 -0.64 23.24 -6.58
C VAL A 3 -1.66 22.46 -5.75
N GLU A 4 -1.71 21.13 -5.93
CA GLU A 4 -2.63 20.22 -5.24
C GLU A 4 -2.02 19.68 -3.94
N THR A 5 -0.75 19.98 -3.66
CA THR A 5 -0.05 19.50 -2.48
C THR A 5 -0.03 20.56 -1.39
N ARG A 6 -0.41 20.19 -0.17
CA ARG A 6 -0.25 21.02 1.02
C ARG A 6 0.57 20.29 2.07
N ILE A 7 1.42 21.03 2.78
CA ILE A 7 2.16 20.48 3.92
C ILE A 7 1.39 20.86 5.18
N HIS A 8 0.83 19.88 5.87
CA HIS A 8 0.14 20.07 7.14
C HIS A 8 1.10 19.78 8.28
N VAL A 9 1.02 20.58 9.32
CA VAL A 9 1.68 20.34 10.61
C VAL A 9 0.62 20.23 11.68
N ASN A 10 0.65 19.14 12.43
CA ASN A 10 -0.26 18.83 13.52
C ASN A 10 -1.74 18.93 13.12
N GLY A 11 -2.12 18.23 12.05
CA GLY A 11 -3.50 18.26 11.54
C GLY A 11 -3.91 19.57 10.85
N GLY A 12 -2.94 20.44 10.51
CA GLY A 12 -3.19 21.70 9.82
C GLY A 12 -3.15 22.95 10.71
N GLU A 13 -2.63 22.83 11.94
CA GLU A 13 -2.32 23.98 12.81
C GLU A 13 -1.37 24.96 12.09
N TYR A 14 -0.39 24.42 11.36
CA TYR A 14 0.40 25.18 10.40
C TYR A 14 0.28 24.56 9.02
N ILE A 15 0.18 25.41 8.01
CA ILE A 15 0.06 25.02 6.60
C ILE A 15 1.23 25.61 5.82
N GLY A 16 1.96 24.74 5.15
CA GLY A 16 3.05 25.08 4.24
C GLY A 16 2.71 24.74 2.79
N PHE A 17 3.45 25.35 1.88
CA PHE A 17 3.34 25.13 0.44
C PHE A 17 4.68 24.65 -0.12
N ILE A 18 4.59 23.93 -1.24
CA ILE A 18 5.75 23.44 -1.97
C ILE A 18 6.19 24.50 -2.99
N LYS A 19 7.50 24.73 -3.09
CA LYS A 19 8.13 25.61 -4.07
C LYS A 19 8.31 24.90 -5.43
N GLU A 20 8.70 25.66 -6.45
CA GLU A 20 8.94 25.12 -7.80
C GLU A 20 10.02 24.01 -7.83
N ASP A 21 11.03 24.10 -6.96
CA ASP A 21 12.09 23.11 -6.80
C ASP A 21 11.68 21.85 -6.01
N GLY A 22 10.43 21.78 -5.55
CA GLY A 22 9.91 20.67 -4.74
C GLY A 22 10.26 20.76 -3.25
N SER A 23 10.99 21.79 -2.83
CA SER A 23 11.27 22.05 -1.41
C SER A 23 10.09 22.73 -0.71
N PHE A 24 10.06 22.67 0.61
CA PHE A 24 9.09 23.40 1.43
C PHE A 24 9.75 23.90 2.70
N ALA A 25 9.20 24.97 3.26
CA ALA A 25 9.60 25.50 4.56
C ALA A 25 8.36 26.00 5.30
N ILE A 26 8.35 25.82 6.62
CA ILE A 26 7.29 26.30 7.49
C ILE A 26 7.96 27.15 8.56
N HIS A 27 7.53 28.40 8.64
CA HIS A 27 8.11 29.40 9.50
C HIS A 27 7.25 29.60 10.76
N ASN A 28 7.84 30.20 11.78
CA ASN A 28 7.15 30.58 13.02
C ASN A 28 6.52 29.40 13.78
N VAL A 29 7.11 28.21 13.67
CA VAL A 29 6.72 27.04 14.47
C VAL A 29 7.49 27.08 15.79
N PRO A 30 6.80 27.15 16.96
CA PRO A 30 7.47 27.19 18.24
C PRO A 30 8.15 25.86 18.61
N THR A 31 8.83 25.84 19.74
CA THR A 31 9.49 24.63 20.26
C THR A 31 8.43 23.60 20.66
N GLY A 32 8.60 22.35 20.24
CA GLY A 32 7.59 21.32 20.48
C GLY A 32 7.82 20.05 19.65
N SER A 33 6.86 19.12 19.74
CA SER A 33 6.82 17.90 18.93
C SER A 33 5.63 17.95 18.00
N TYR A 34 5.89 17.98 16.69
CA TYR A 34 4.88 18.14 15.66
C TYR A 34 4.87 16.95 14.72
N VAL A 35 3.71 16.65 14.16
CA VAL A 35 3.58 15.67 13.08
C VAL A 35 3.45 16.43 11.77
N VAL A 36 4.34 16.17 10.82
CA VAL A 36 4.34 16.76 9.48
C VAL A 36 3.76 15.74 8.51
N GLU A 37 2.77 16.20 7.75
CA GLU A 37 1.98 15.40 6.81
C GLU A 37 1.96 16.09 5.45
N ILE A 38 2.13 15.32 4.38
CA ILE A 38 1.97 15.83 3.01
C ILE A 38 0.60 15.40 2.52
N MET A 39 -0.24 16.38 2.25
CA MET A 39 -1.59 16.19 1.74
C MET A 39 -1.58 16.35 0.22
N HIS A 40 -1.95 15.29 -0.50
CA HIS A 40 -2.16 15.30 -1.94
C HIS A 40 -3.42 14.46 -2.25
N PRO A 41 -4.25 14.84 -3.23
CA PRO A 41 -5.43 14.04 -3.60
C PRO A 41 -5.03 12.65 -4.10
N ASP A 42 -4.16 12.54 -5.10
CA ASP A 42 -3.86 11.22 -5.66
C ASP A 42 -2.80 10.39 -4.94
N TYR A 43 -1.98 10.94 -4.04
CA TYR A 43 -0.81 10.25 -3.50
C TYR A 43 -0.78 10.27 -1.98
N MET A 44 -0.39 9.13 -1.40
CA MET A 44 -0.18 8.97 0.04
C MET A 44 1.30 9.12 0.39
N PHE A 45 1.57 9.77 1.51
CA PHE A 45 2.92 9.98 2.05
C PHE A 45 2.99 9.50 3.50
N ASP A 46 4.16 9.03 3.92
CA ASP A 46 4.40 8.63 5.32
C ASP A 46 4.53 9.90 6.18
N PRO A 47 3.77 10.02 7.30
CA PRO A 47 3.90 11.16 8.20
C PRO A 47 5.21 11.07 9.00
N VAL A 48 5.78 12.25 9.30
CA VAL A 48 7.05 12.35 10.03
C VAL A 48 6.88 13.21 11.27
N ARG A 49 7.36 12.73 12.42
CA ARG A 49 7.39 13.54 13.65
C ARG A 49 8.67 14.37 13.67
N VAL A 50 8.54 15.67 13.84
CA VAL A 50 9.65 16.62 13.99
C VAL A 50 9.60 17.23 15.38
N GLU A 51 10.69 17.10 16.11
CA GLU A 51 10.90 17.69 17.42
C GLU A 51 11.84 18.88 17.29
N ILE A 52 11.41 20.03 17.83
CA ILE A 52 12.14 21.29 17.82
C ILE A 52 12.52 21.62 19.26
N ASN A 53 13.81 21.58 19.56
CA ASN A 53 14.32 21.93 20.89
C ASN A 53 14.37 23.47 21.08
N SER A 54 14.40 23.95 22.33
CA SER A 54 14.60 25.36 22.70
C SER A 54 15.88 25.99 22.14
N LYS A 55 16.88 25.16 21.79
CA LYS A 55 18.11 25.57 21.11
C LYS A 55 18.00 25.63 19.58
N GLY A 56 16.81 25.43 19.01
CA GLY A 56 16.59 25.40 17.55
C GLY A 56 17.13 24.15 16.84
N LYS A 57 17.49 23.10 17.58
CA LYS A 57 17.90 21.81 16.98
C LYS A 57 16.66 21.00 16.58
N PHE A 58 16.72 20.45 15.38
CA PHE A 58 15.67 19.57 14.82
C PHE A 58 16.03 18.11 15.01
N ARG A 59 15.03 17.30 15.36
CA ARG A 59 15.11 15.84 15.31
C ARG A 59 13.87 15.31 14.61
N ALA A 60 14.07 14.52 13.56
CA ALA A 60 12.97 13.90 12.83
C ALA A 60 12.95 12.38 13.08
N ARG A 61 11.75 11.80 13.22
CA ARG A 61 11.55 10.36 13.38
C ARG A 61 10.25 9.89 12.73
N LYS A 62 10.17 8.60 12.39
CA LYS A 62 8.94 7.98 11.89
C LYS A 62 7.85 8.05 12.97
N VAL A 63 6.62 8.34 12.56
CA VAL A 63 5.46 8.35 13.48
C VAL A 63 5.06 6.93 13.80
N ASN A 64 4.93 6.61 15.09
CA ASN A 64 4.33 5.38 15.59
C ASN A 64 3.42 5.73 16.77
N TYR A 65 2.12 5.49 16.61
CA TYR A 65 1.11 5.77 17.65
C TYR A 65 0.95 4.63 18.66
N VAL A 66 1.41 3.42 18.32
CA VAL A 66 1.29 2.24 19.19
C VAL A 66 2.51 2.13 20.11
N GLN A 67 3.72 2.24 19.56
CA GLN A 67 4.98 2.20 20.30
C GLN A 67 5.67 3.56 20.24
N THR A 68 5.25 4.46 21.13
CA THR A 68 5.77 5.84 21.18
C THR A 68 7.25 5.94 21.59
N SER A 69 7.75 4.94 22.31
CA SER A 69 9.15 4.79 22.73
C SER A 69 10.08 4.35 21.59
N GLN A 70 9.55 3.78 20.52
CA GLN A 70 10.34 3.39 19.37
C GLN A 70 10.80 4.64 18.62
N VAL A 71 12.12 4.80 18.47
CA VAL A 71 12.71 5.95 17.78
C VAL A 71 13.47 5.48 16.54
N ILE A 72 12.79 5.58 15.40
CA ILE A 72 13.43 5.41 14.08
C ILE A 72 13.70 6.80 13.54
N GLN A 73 14.96 7.23 13.60
CA GLN A 73 15.35 8.56 13.13
C GLN A 73 15.28 8.62 11.60
N VAL A 74 14.85 9.78 11.10
CA VAL A 74 14.85 10.08 9.66
C VAL A 74 15.70 11.33 9.42
N PRO A 75 16.33 11.47 8.25
CA PRO A 75 17.19 12.60 7.96
C PRO A 75 16.40 13.92 7.97
N TYR A 76 17.09 14.99 8.38
CA TYR A 76 16.63 16.36 8.28
C TYR A 76 17.66 17.16 7.45
N PRO A 77 17.25 18.00 6.46
CA PRO A 77 15.89 18.31 6.03
C PRO A 77 15.10 17.09 5.54
N LEU A 78 13.77 17.15 5.68
CA LEU A 78 12.90 16.02 5.35
C LEU A 78 12.95 15.69 3.85
N ARG A 79 13.17 14.41 3.55
CA ARG A 79 13.11 13.87 2.19
C ARG A 79 11.98 12.84 2.12
N ILE A 80 10.78 13.32 1.83
CA ILE A 80 9.58 12.49 1.83
C ILE A 80 9.27 12.08 0.38
N LYS A 81 9.01 10.79 0.17
CA LYS A 81 8.61 10.23 -1.12
C LYS A 81 7.16 9.77 -1.05
N ALA A 82 6.46 9.82 -2.18
CA ALA A 82 5.14 9.23 -2.30
C ALA A 82 5.24 7.71 -2.10
N LEU A 83 4.36 7.15 -1.28
CA LEU A 83 4.28 5.72 -1.01
C LEU A 83 3.50 5.00 -2.11
N THR A 84 2.29 5.48 -2.38
CA THR A 84 1.36 4.84 -3.30
C THR A 84 0.32 5.83 -3.81
N LYS A 85 -0.33 5.49 -4.92
CA LYS A 85 -1.49 6.21 -5.44
C LYS A 85 -2.73 5.79 -4.65
N ILE A 86 -3.50 6.76 -4.17
CA ILE A 86 -4.74 6.52 -3.42
C ILE A 86 -5.79 5.94 -4.38
N LYS A 87 -6.34 4.78 -4.02
CA LYS A 87 -7.48 4.16 -4.70
C LYS A 87 -8.75 4.49 -3.92
N TYR A 88 -9.37 5.62 -4.25
CA TYR A 88 -10.59 6.07 -3.60
C TYR A 88 -11.78 5.14 -3.82
N PHE A 89 -11.81 4.48 -4.99
CA PHE A 89 -12.91 3.61 -5.38
C PHE A 89 -12.47 2.17 -5.38
N GLN A 90 -13.32 1.31 -4.83
CA GLN A 90 -13.22 -0.12 -5.02
C GLN A 90 -13.74 -0.47 -6.42
N ILE A 91 -13.00 -1.32 -7.12
CA ILE A 91 -13.42 -1.83 -8.42
C ILE A 91 -14.56 -2.82 -8.14
N ARG A 92 -15.69 -2.66 -8.84
CA ARG A 92 -16.79 -3.63 -8.73
C ARG A 92 -16.32 -4.99 -9.22
N GLU A 93 -16.72 -6.04 -8.51
CA GLU A 93 -16.55 -7.41 -9.01
C GLU A 93 -17.26 -7.53 -10.35
N GLN A 94 -16.51 -7.99 -11.35
CA GLN A 94 -17.03 -8.25 -12.68
C GLN A 94 -17.21 -9.75 -12.82
N TRP A 95 -18.19 -10.15 -13.61
CA TRP A 95 -18.32 -11.56 -13.98
C TRP A 95 -17.11 -11.94 -14.84
N ARG A 96 -16.20 -12.75 -14.29
CA ARG A 96 -15.06 -13.30 -15.04
C ARG A 96 -15.32 -14.77 -15.27
N VAL A 97 -15.23 -15.21 -16.53
CA VAL A 97 -15.33 -16.64 -16.87
C VAL A 97 -14.28 -17.47 -16.13
N THR A 98 -13.12 -16.89 -15.83
CA THR A 98 -12.09 -17.50 -14.99
C THR A 98 -12.58 -17.78 -13.57
N ASP A 99 -13.37 -16.90 -12.97
CA ASP A 99 -13.82 -17.05 -11.59
C ASP A 99 -14.88 -18.16 -11.49
N PHE A 100 -15.64 -18.40 -12.57
CA PHE A 100 -16.50 -19.56 -12.72
C PHE A 100 -15.69 -20.85 -12.93
N LEU A 101 -14.75 -20.86 -13.89
CA LEU A 101 -13.94 -22.05 -14.20
C LEU A 101 -13.08 -22.51 -13.01
N PHE A 102 -12.49 -21.56 -12.29
CA PHE A 102 -11.64 -21.80 -11.12
C PHE A 102 -12.42 -21.81 -9.80
N ASN A 103 -13.74 -21.84 -9.85
CA ASN A 103 -14.53 -22.05 -8.66
C ASN A 103 -14.30 -23.48 -8.15
N PRO A 104 -13.85 -23.68 -6.90
CA PRO A 104 -13.56 -25.00 -6.36
C PRO A 104 -14.76 -25.94 -6.45
N MET A 105 -16.00 -25.42 -6.34
CA MET A 105 -17.20 -26.24 -6.47
C MET A 105 -17.40 -26.79 -7.89
N ILE A 106 -17.11 -25.98 -8.91
CA ILE A 106 -17.29 -26.36 -10.32
C ILE A 106 -16.21 -27.36 -10.75
N ILE A 107 -14.95 -27.11 -10.35
CA ILE A 107 -13.85 -28.05 -10.60
C ILE A 107 -14.14 -29.40 -9.94
N MET A 108 -14.54 -29.40 -8.66
CA MET A 108 -14.84 -30.62 -7.92
C MET A 108 -16.04 -31.39 -8.48
N MET A 109 -16.95 -30.73 -9.20
CA MET A 109 -18.08 -31.40 -9.87
C MET A 109 -17.68 -31.99 -11.23
N ILE A 110 -16.96 -31.24 -12.07
CA ILE A 110 -16.63 -31.65 -13.44
C ILE A 110 -15.49 -32.66 -13.46
N LEU A 111 -14.45 -32.47 -12.64
CA LEU A 111 -13.25 -33.29 -12.67
C LEU A 111 -13.53 -34.79 -12.40
N PRO A 112 -14.31 -35.18 -11.36
CA PRO A 112 -14.63 -36.59 -11.15
C PRO A 112 -15.47 -37.20 -12.28
N LEU A 113 -16.43 -36.45 -12.85
CA LEU A 113 -17.24 -36.93 -13.98
C LEU A 113 -16.37 -37.18 -15.22
N LEU A 114 -15.43 -36.27 -15.50
CA LEU A 114 -14.49 -36.43 -16.61
C LEU A 114 -13.58 -37.65 -16.39
N LEU A 115 -13.05 -37.83 -15.18
CA LEU A 115 -12.27 -39.02 -14.84
C LEU A 115 -13.10 -40.30 -15.02
N LEU A 116 -14.34 -40.34 -14.55
CA LEU A 116 -15.22 -41.49 -14.72
C LEU A 116 -15.52 -41.82 -16.20
N MET A 117 -15.52 -40.83 -17.11
CA MET A 117 -15.69 -41.07 -18.54
C MET A 117 -14.40 -41.46 -19.26
N VAL A 118 -13.25 -40.92 -18.86
CA VAL A 118 -11.96 -41.10 -19.55
C VAL A 118 -11.20 -42.32 -19.05
N LEU A 119 -11.22 -42.60 -17.74
CA LEU A 119 -10.58 -43.78 -17.14
C LEU A 119 -10.97 -45.10 -17.82
N PRO A 120 -12.26 -45.41 -18.06
CA PRO A 120 -12.62 -46.65 -18.75
C PRO A 120 -12.19 -46.68 -20.22
N LYS A 121 -11.97 -45.53 -20.87
CA LYS A 121 -11.47 -45.50 -22.25
C LYS A 121 -9.96 -45.74 -22.28
N MET A 122 -9.19 -45.07 -21.43
CA MET A 122 -7.74 -45.30 -21.30
C MET A 122 -7.44 -46.73 -20.85
N MET A 123 -8.16 -47.26 -19.85
CA MET A 123 -8.01 -48.64 -19.42
C MET A 123 -8.42 -49.66 -20.49
N ASN A 124 -9.17 -49.24 -21.52
CA ASN A 124 -9.54 -50.10 -22.64
C ASN A 124 -8.54 -50.05 -23.81
N ASP A 125 -7.67 -49.04 -23.86
CA ASP A 125 -6.62 -48.92 -24.86
C ASP A 125 -5.52 -49.98 -24.64
N PRO A 126 -5.07 -50.65 -25.72
CA PRO A 126 -4.14 -51.78 -25.63
C PRO A 126 -2.76 -51.40 -25.08
N GLU A 127 -2.23 -50.21 -25.40
CA GLU A 127 -0.95 -49.72 -24.85
C GLU A 127 -1.00 -49.56 -23.32
N THR A 128 -2.07 -48.97 -22.80
CA THR A 128 -2.23 -48.75 -21.35
C THR A 128 -2.47 -50.05 -20.59
N LYS A 129 -3.16 -51.03 -21.19
CA LYS A 129 -3.33 -52.38 -20.59
C LYS A 129 -2.01 -53.14 -20.42
N GLU A 130 -1.03 -52.90 -21.29
CA GLU A 130 0.29 -53.52 -21.20
C GLU A 130 1.17 -52.86 -20.13
N GLU A 131 1.02 -51.55 -19.90
CA GLU A 131 1.74 -50.83 -18.84
C GLU A 131 1.26 -51.14 -17.42
N PHE A 132 -0.02 -51.52 -17.24
CA PHE A 132 -0.61 -51.87 -15.94
C PHE A 132 -0.57 -53.37 -15.59
N LYS A 133 0.10 -54.19 -16.40
CA LYS A 133 0.25 -55.64 -16.21
C LYS A 133 1.63 -55.98 -15.65
#